data_AF-A0A9E2R8L4-F1
#
_entry.id   AF-A0A9E2R8L4-F1
#
_cell.length_a   1.000
_cell.length_b   1.000
_cell.length_c   1.000
_cell.angle_alpha   90.00
_cell.angle_beta   90.00
_cell.angle_gamma   90.00
#
_symmetry.space_group_name_H-M   'P 1'
#
loop_
_entity.id
_entity.type
_entity.pdbx_description
1 polymer ?
#
loop_
_entity_poly.entity_id
_entity_poly.type
_entity_poly.pdbx_seq_one_letter_code
_entity_poly.pdbx_strand_id
1 'polypeptide(L)' 'ADKKIAVIKAVREVKTGLGLAEAKKLVEEAPKPVLEGANKADTDAAKKKLEDAGAKVEVK' A
#
# COMPACT_ATOMS: atom_id res chain seq x y z
N ALA A 1 16.96 0.05 -8.77
CA ALA A 1 15.72 0.86 -8.74
C ALA A 1 14.59 -0.05 -8.28
N ASP A 2 14.47 -0.26 -6.96
CA ASP A 2 13.81 -1.44 -6.38
C ASP A 2 12.62 -1.10 -5.45
N LYS A 3 12.37 0.20 -5.24
CA LYS A 3 11.29 0.68 -4.36
C LYS A 3 9.91 0.26 -4.85
N LYS A 4 9.67 0.18 -6.17
CA LYS A 4 8.39 -0.26 -6.73
C LYS A 4 8.02 -1.68 -6.28
N ILE A 5 8.98 -2.61 -6.22
CA ILE A 5 8.72 -3.99 -5.79
C ILE A 5 8.40 -4.03 -4.29
N ALA A 6 9.13 -3.25 -3.48
CA ALA A 6 8.86 -3.13 -2.05
C ALA A 6 7.45 -2.59 -1.79
N VAL A 7 7.05 -1.53 -2.50
CA VAL A 7 5.71 -0.96 -2.38
C VAL A 7 4.63 -1.96 -2.83
N ILE A 8 4.84 -2.68 -3.93
CA ILE A 8 3.90 -3.72 -4.40
C ILE A 8 3.72 -4.83 -3.36
N LYS A 9 4.81 -5.25 -2.69
CA LYS A 9 4.73 -6.23 -1.59
C LYS A 9 3.94 -5.67 -0.41
N ALA A 10 4.26 -4.46 0.05
CA ALA A 10 3.56 -3.82 1.16
C ALA A 10 2.06 -3.62 0.85
N VAL A 11 1.70 -3.21 -0.37
CA VAL A 11 0.29 -3.09 -0.82
C VAL A 11 -0.43 -4.43 -0.76
N ARG A 12 0.22 -5.54 -1.14
CA ARG A 12 -0.39 -6.88 -1.05
C ARG A 12 -0.55 -7.37 0.37
N GLU A 13 0.35 -6.97 1.28
CA GLU A 13 0.22 -7.26 2.71
C GLU A 13 -0.90 -6.44 3.36
N VAL A 14 -1.06 -5.17 2.96
CA VAL A 14 -2.08 -4.26 3.50
C VAL A 14 -3.47 -4.57 2.93
N LYS A 15 -3.56 -4.83 1.63
CA LYS A 15 -4.80 -5.21 0.93
C LYS A 15 -4.70 -6.67 0.48
N THR A 16 -4.86 -7.56 1.45
CA THR A 16 -4.86 -9.01 1.23
C THR A 16 -5.95 -9.37 0.21
N GLY A 17 -5.57 -10.05 -0.87
CA GLY A 17 -6.48 -10.43 -1.95
C GLY A 17 -6.13 -9.83 -3.32
N LEU A 18 -5.24 -8.85 -3.40
CA LEU A 18 -4.74 -8.35 -4.69
C LEU A 18 -3.74 -9.32 -5.34
N GLY A 19 -3.97 -9.64 -6.61
CA GLY A 19 -2.99 -10.30 -7.46
C GLY A 19 -1.76 -9.43 -7.72
N LEU A 20 -0.66 -10.02 -8.20
CA LEU A 20 0.57 -9.28 -8.53
C LEU A 20 0.31 -8.15 -9.56
N ALA A 21 -0.52 -8.44 -10.55
CA ALA A 21 -0.91 -7.47 -11.58
C ALA A 21 -1.76 -6.34 -11.00
N GLU A 22 -2.74 -6.65 -10.15
CA GLU A 22 -3.61 -5.66 -9.53
C GLU A 22 -2.85 -4.76 -8.56
N ALA A 23 -1.97 -5.34 -7.74
CA ALA A 23 -1.12 -4.57 -6.84
C ALA A 23 -0.17 -3.64 -7.60
N LYS A 24 0.43 -4.12 -8.70
CA LYS A 24 1.24 -3.27 -9.58
C LYS A 24 0.42 -2.12 -10.16
N LYS A 25 -0.78 -2.43 -10.69
CA LYS A 25 -1.68 -1.43 -11.25
C LYS A 25 -2.11 -0.40 -10.20
N LEU A 26 -2.37 -0.83 -8.96
CA LEU A 26 -2.77 0.05 -7.87
C LEU A 26 -1.65 1.00 -7.42
N VAL A 27 -0.40 0.52 -7.40
CA VAL A 27 0.78 1.37 -7.11
C VAL A 27 1.07 2.35 -8.25
N GLU A 28 0.81 1.96 -9.51
CA GLU A 28 1.00 2.81 -10.68
C GLU A 28 -0.17 3.80 -10.91
N GLU A 29 -1.38 3.46 -10.46
CA GLU A 29 -2.58 4.29 -10.54
C GLU A 29 -2.81 5.16 -9.29
N ALA A 30 -1.78 5.39 -8.47
CA ALA A 30 -1.89 6.33 -7.35
C ALA A 30 -2.32 7.73 -7.85
N PRO A 31 -3.21 8.45 -7.13
CA PRO A 31 -3.72 8.16 -5.79
C PRO A 31 -4.97 7.24 -5.80
N LYS A 32 -4.85 6.03 -5.23
CA LYS A 32 -5.96 5.09 -4.99
C LYS A 32 -5.97 4.59 -3.53
N PRO A 33 -7.15 4.33 -2.95
CA PRO A 33 -7.25 3.80 -1.60
C PRO A 33 -6.72 2.36 -1.49
N VAL A 34 -5.70 2.19 -0.66
CA VAL A 34 -5.07 0.90 -0.29
C VAL A 34 -5.75 0.23 0.89
N LEU A 35 -6.32 1.00 1.80
CA LEU A 35 -7.00 0.51 3.01
C LEU A 35 -8.14 1.48 3.32
N GLU A 36 -9.36 0.98 3.43
CA GLU A 36 -10.58 1.78 3.69
C GLU A 36 -11.30 1.21 4.91
N GLY A 37 -11.75 2.08 5.82
CA GLY A 37 -12.51 1.67 7.01
C GLY A 37 -11.69 0.91 8.07
N ALA A 38 -10.36 0.93 7.99
CA ALA A 38 -9.50 0.36 9.01
C ALA A 38 -9.48 1.25 10.26
N ASN A 39 -9.27 0.63 11.43
CA ASN A 39 -9.10 1.39 12.67
C ASN A 39 -7.78 2.18 12.64
N LYS A 40 -7.61 3.11 13.59
CA LYS A 40 -6.37 3.92 13.67
C LYS A 40 -5.10 3.06 13.75
N ALA A 41 -5.13 1.95 14.49
CA ALA A 41 -3.96 1.09 14.65
C ALA A 41 -3.54 0.42 13.34
N ASP A 42 -4.49 -0.13 12.58
CA ASP A 42 -4.27 -0.74 11.27
C ASP A 42 -3.86 0.30 10.22
N THR A 43 -4.43 1.51 10.31
CA THR A 43 -4.08 2.63 9.43
C THR A 43 -2.64 3.11 9.66
N ASP A 44 -2.23 3.29 10.91
CA ASP A 44 -0.85 3.66 11.26
C ASP A 44 0.14 2.54 10.87
N ALA A 45 -0.22 1.28 11.09
CA ALA A 45 0.61 0.13 10.70
C ALA A 45 0.78 0.03 9.17
N ALA A 46 -0.30 0.20 8.40
CA ALA A 46 -0.27 0.19 6.95
C ALA A 46 0.50 1.39 6.39
N LYS A 47 0.27 2.58 6.95
CA LYS A 47 1.00 3.79 6.60
C LYS A 47 2.50 3.59 6.79
N LYS A 48 2.92 3.11 7.96
CA LYS A 48 4.33 2.86 8.27
C LYS A 48 4.95 1.83 7.33
N LYS A 49 4.28 0.69 7.09
CA LYS A 49 4.76 -0.34 6.14
C LYS A 49 4.95 0.20 4.72
N LEU A 50 4.00 0.99 4.23
CA LEU A 50 4.04 1.55 2.89
C LEU A 50 5.10 2.67 2.77
N GLU A 51 5.25 3.51 3.81
CA GLU A 51 6.30 4.54 3.88
C GLU A 51 7.71 3.95 3.97
N ASP A 52 7.92 2.91 4.78
CA ASP A 52 9.19 2.16 4.86
C ASP A 52 9.54 1.48 3.52
N ALA A 53 8.51 1.03 2.78
CA ALA A 53 8.68 0.49 1.43
C ALA A 53 8.98 1.56 0.37
N GLY A 54 8.86 2.85 0.71
CA GLY A 54 9.12 3.99 -0.17
C GLY A 54 7.89 4.54 -0.91
N ALA A 55 6.69 4.19 -0.47
CA ALA A 55 5.45 4.85 -0.89
C ALA A 55 5.16 6.07 -0.02
N LYS A 56 4.26 6.94 -0.49
CA LYS A 56 3.71 8.02 0.34
C LYS A 56 2.25 7.70 0.59
N VAL A 57 1.84 7.61 1.85
CA VAL A 57 0.46 7.29 2.24
C VAL A 57 -0.19 8.51 2.87
N GLU A 58 -1.30 8.92 2.29
CA GLU A 58 -2.18 9.96 2.84
C GLU A 58 -3.37 9.27 3.51
N VAL A 59 -3.58 9.58 4.78
CA VAL A 59 -4.73 9.11 5.56
C VAL A 59 -5.77 10.23 5.53
N LYS A 60 -6.98 9.92 5.04
CA LYS A 60 -8.14 10.81 5.10
C LYS A 60 -9.17 10.27 6.08
#